data_AF-B8IC13-F1
#
_entry.id   AF-B8IC13-F1
#
_cell.length_a   1.000
_cell.length_b   1.000
_cell.length_c   1.000
_cell.angle_alpha   90.00
_cell.angle_beta   90.00
_cell.angle_gamma   90.00
#
_symmetry.space_group_name_H-M   'P 1'
#
loop_
_entity.id
_entity.type
_entity.pdbx_description
1 polymer ?
#
loop_
_entity_poly.entity_id
_entity_poly.type
_entity_poly.pdbx_seq_one_letter_code
_entity_poly.pdbx_strand_id
1 'polypeptide(L)'
;MATIADLRTAKRLTDEQVDAAVMGYLAHPSSGPRQIADGLTLDIDAAVAACRQAAEAMRRKDVTVARRRVAVRTAILLARVG
;
A
#
# COMPACT_ATOMS: atom_id res chain seq x y z
N MET A 1 11.95 9.10 -10.66
CA MET A 1 11.06 7.93 -10.46
C MET A 1 9.73 8.43 -9.93
N ALA A 2 8.62 7.96 -10.50
CA ALA A 2 7.28 8.34 -10.08
C ALA A 2 6.87 7.57 -8.81
N THR A 3 5.96 8.13 -8.03
CA THR A 3 5.28 7.43 -6.92
C THR A 3 3.98 6.80 -7.40
N ILE A 4 3.42 5.89 -6.60
CA ILE A 4 2.08 5.36 -6.83
C ILE A 4 1.01 6.48 -6.80
N ALA A 5 1.20 7.51 -5.98
CA ALA A 5 0.34 8.70 -5.99
C ALA A 5 0.40 9.46 -7.34
N ASP A 6 1.56 9.51 -7.98
CA ASP A 6 1.70 10.12 -9.32
C ASP A 6 0.96 9.30 -10.38
N LEU A 7 1.02 7.96 -10.31
CA LEU A 7 0.26 7.08 -11.19
C LEU A 7 -1.26 7.22 -11.01
N ARG A 8 -1.71 7.38 -9.76
CA ARG A 8 -3.12 7.66 -9.45
C ARG A 8 -3.56 8.99 -10.04
N THR A 9 -2.75 10.03 -9.87
CA THR A 9 -3.00 11.36 -10.43
C THR A 9 -3.06 11.32 -11.96
N ALA A 10 -2.20 10.50 -12.58
CA ALA A 10 -2.20 10.25 -14.02
C ALA A 10 -3.33 9.32 -14.50
N LYS A 11 -4.28 8.91 -13.62
CA LYS A 11 -5.38 7.97 -13.91
C LYS A 11 -4.93 6.61 -14.43
N ARG A 12 -3.68 6.22 -14.17
CA ARG A 12 -3.14 4.89 -14.47
C ARG A 12 -3.46 3.86 -13.38
N LEU A 13 -3.96 4.34 -12.24
CA LEU A 13 -4.34 3.57 -11.07
C LEU A 13 -5.60 4.20 -10.47
N THR A 14 -6.65 3.41 -10.22
CA THR A 14 -7.88 3.90 -9.60
C THR A 14 -7.85 3.76 -8.08
N ASP A 15 -8.73 4.50 -7.39
CA ASP A 15 -8.85 4.38 -5.94
C ASP A 15 -9.34 2.99 -5.51
N GLU A 16 -10.19 2.34 -6.31
CA GLU A 16 -10.65 0.97 -6.09
C GLU A 16 -9.51 -0.04 -6.17
N GLN A 17 -8.59 0.14 -7.12
CA GLN A 17 -7.40 -0.72 -7.25
C GLN A 17 -6.47 -0.57 -6.05
N VAL A 18 -6.25 0.66 -5.58
CA VAL A 18 -5.50 0.92 -4.35
C VAL A 18 -6.20 0.28 -3.14
N ASP A 19 -7.52 0.44 -3.02
CA ASP A 19 -8.28 -0.13 -1.93
C ASP A 19 -8.29 -1.67 -1.93
N ALA A 20 -8.42 -2.28 -3.11
CA ALA A 20 -8.30 -3.73 -3.26
C ALA A 20 -6.92 -4.23 -2.82
N ALA A 21 -5.84 -3.52 -3.21
CA ALA A 21 -4.48 -3.84 -2.78
C ALA A 21 -4.31 -3.72 -1.25
N VAL A 22 -4.84 -2.66 -0.65
CA VAL A 22 -4.80 -2.47 0.81
C VAL A 22 -5.55 -3.60 1.54
N MET A 23 -6.77 -3.91 1.11
CA MET A 23 -7.60 -4.94 1.73
C MET A 23 -6.99 -6.33 1.58
N GLY A 24 -6.47 -6.66 0.40
CA GLY A 24 -5.76 -7.92 0.15
C GLY A 24 -4.52 -8.08 1.01
N TYR A 25 -3.74 -7.01 1.17
CA TYR A 25 -2.57 -7.02 2.07
C TYR A 25 -2.97 -7.17 3.54
N LEU A 26 -4.01 -6.46 4.01
CA LEU A 26 -4.46 -6.56 5.40
C LEU A 26 -5.03 -7.95 5.73
N ALA A 27 -5.69 -8.61 4.77
CA ALA A 27 -6.18 -9.97 4.95
C ALA A 27 -5.04 -11.00 4.99
N HIS A 28 -4.04 -10.83 4.10
CA HIS A 28 -2.87 -11.72 4.01
C HIS A 28 -1.57 -10.91 3.84
N PRO A 29 -0.99 -10.43 4.96
CA PRO A 29 0.28 -9.73 4.94
C PRO A 29 1.36 -10.71 4.51
N SER A 30 1.98 -10.45 3.37
CA SER A 30 3.05 -11.27 2.81
C SER A 30 4.00 -10.37 2.04
N SER A 31 5.28 -10.66 2.18
CA SER A 31 6.33 -9.99 1.43
C SER A 31 6.31 -10.40 -0.04
N GLY A 32 6.91 -9.57 -0.88
CA GLY A 32 7.07 -9.83 -2.30
C GLY A 32 6.13 -9.01 -3.20
N PRO A 33 6.51 -8.87 -4.48
CA PRO A 33 5.77 -8.07 -5.44
C PRO A 33 4.39 -8.66 -5.74
N ARG A 34 3.35 -7.83 -5.68
CA ARG A 34 1.99 -8.18 -6.09
C ARG A 34 1.48 -7.20 -7.15
N GLN A 35 0.70 -7.74 -8.08
CA GLN A 35 0.05 -6.91 -9.09
C GLN A 35 -1.08 -6.12 -8.44
N ILE A 36 -1.02 -4.79 -8.53
CA ILE A 36 -2.02 -3.87 -7.97
C ILE A 36 -2.87 -3.20 -9.05
N ALA A 37 -2.36 -3.15 -10.28
CA ALA A 37 -3.07 -2.76 -11.49
C ALA A 37 -2.41 -3.40 -12.71
N ASP A 38 -3.01 -3.24 -13.89
CA ASP A 38 -2.45 -3.77 -15.12
C ASP A 38 -1.04 -3.20 -15.39
N GLY A 39 -0.07 -4.09 -15.58
CA GLY A 39 1.35 -3.73 -15.75
C GLY A 39 2.01 -3.05 -14.53
N LEU A 40 1.36 -3.01 -13.36
CA LEU A 40 1.87 -2.35 -12.15
C LEU A 40 1.99 -3.34 -11.00
N THR A 41 3.23 -3.55 -10.57
CA THR A 41 3.57 -4.47 -9.48
C THR A 41 4.20 -3.69 -8.33
N LEU A 42 3.82 -4.01 -7.09
CA LEU A 42 4.35 -3.36 -5.89
C LEU A 42 4.52 -4.38 -4.77
N ASP A 43 5.67 -4.33 -4.08
CA ASP A 43 5.83 -5.00 -2.80
C ASP A 43 5.26 -4.12 -1.69
N ILE A 44 4.04 -4.46 -1.25
CA ILE A 44 3.30 -3.70 -0.25
C ILE A 44 3.94 -3.85 1.14
N ASP A 45 4.52 -5.00 1.46
CA ASP A 45 5.20 -5.22 2.75
C ASP A 45 6.46 -4.36 2.83
N ALA A 46 7.25 -4.31 1.75
CA ALA A 46 8.40 -3.41 1.65
C ALA A 46 7.99 -1.94 1.76
N ALA A 47 6.89 -1.53 1.11
CA ALA A 47 6.36 -0.18 1.22
C ALA A 47 5.91 0.16 2.66
N VAL A 48 5.25 -0.78 3.33
CA VAL A 48 4.82 -0.64 4.73
C VAL A 48 6.03 -0.56 5.66
N ALA A 49 7.06 -1.38 5.45
CA ALA A 49 8.29 -1.33 6.24
C ALA A 49 9.06 -0.01 6.06
N ALA A 50 9.06 0.55 4.85
CA ALA A 50 9.67 1.84 4.55
C ALA A 50 8.88 3.04 5.13
N CYS A 51 7.60 2.87 5.44
CA CYS A 51 6.75 3.90 6.02
C CYS A 51 6.62 3.72 7.55
N ARG A 52 7.32 4.56 8.34
CA ARG A 52 7.34 4.47 9.82
C ARG A 52 5.93 4.35 10.43
N GLN A 53 4.99 5.18 9.97
CA GLN A 53 3.62 5.20 10.49
C GLN A 53 2.87 3.89 10.20
N ALA A 54 3.07 3.30 9.02
CA ALA A 54 2.46 2.04 8.65
C ALA A 54 3.09 0.86 9.40
N ALA A 55 4.42 0.82 9.50
CA ALA A 55 5.13 -0.18 10.30
C ALA A 55 4.68 -0.17 11.77
N GLU A 56 4.56 1.01 12.38
CA GLU A 56 4.04 1.15 13.75
C GLU A 56 2.59 0.67 13.88
N ALA A 57 1.72 1.05 12.93
CA ALA A 57 0.32 0.63 12.92
C ALA A 57 0.15 -0.88 12.80
N MET A 58 1.03 -1.56 12.05
CA MET A 58 1.00 -3.01 11.90
C MET A 58 1.48 -3.75 13.15
N ARG A 59 2.46 -3.19 13.88
CA ARG A 59 3.02 -3.78 15.11
C ARG A 59 2.10 -3.68 16.33
N ARG A 60 1.33 -2.60 16.43
CA ARG A 60 0.49 -2.28 17.61
C ARG A 60 -0.85 -3.03 17.60
N LYS A 61 -1.16 -3.80 18.65
CA LYS A 61 -2.39 -4.60 18.75
C LYS A 61 -3.66 -3.78 19.02
N ASP A 62 -3.51 -2.58 19.56
CA ASP A 62 -4.59 -1.64 19.92
C ASP A 62 -5.04 -0.74 18.76
N VAL A 63 -4.39 -0.83 17.60
CA VAL A 63 -4.73 -0.03 16.43
C VAL A 63 -5.93 -0.64 15.70
N THR A 64 -6.98 0.18 15.54
CA THR A 64 -8.20 -0.21 14.82
C THR A 64 -7.92 -0.60 13.37
N VAL A 65 -8.76 -1.48 12.82
CA VAL A 65 -8.67 -1.91 11.41
C VAL A 65 -8.72 -0.72 10.45
N ALA A 66 -9.60 0.26 10.72
CA ALA A 66 -9.70 1.48 9.93
C ALA A 66 -8.38 2.27 9.90
N ARG A 67 -7.69 2.37 11.04
CA ARG A 67 -6.42 3.08 11.15
C ARG A 67 -5.27 2.32 10.47
N ARG A 68 -5.26 0.99 10.53
CA ARG A 68 -4.34 0.15 9.75
C ARG A 68 -4.54 0.36 8.25
N ARG A 69 -5.79 0.38 7.79
CA ARG A 69 -6.15 0.64 6.37
C ARG A 69 -5.59 1.97 5.88
N VAL A 70 -5.80 3.05 6.65
CA VAL A 70 -5.27 4.37 6.28
C VAL A 70 -3.75 4.34 6.22
N ALA A 71 -3.08 3.75 7.22
CA ALA A 71 -1.62 3.72 7.27
C ALA A 71 -1.01 2.91 6.09
N VAL A 72 -1.58 1.74 5.77
CA VAL A 72 -1.15 0.94 4.61
C VAL A 72 -1.43 1.68 3.30
N ARG A 73 -2.59 2.32 3.15
CA ARG A 73 -2.90 3.14 1.97
C ARG A 73 -1.87 4.25 1.77
N THR A 74 -1.51 4.96 2.84
CA THR A 74 -0.47 5.99 2.80
C THR A 74 0.88 5.42 2.38
N ALA A 75 1.29 4.27 2.93
CA ALA A 75 2.53 3.61 2.55
C ALA A 75 2.57 3.24 1.07
N ILE A 76 1.47 2.69 0.54
CA ILE A 76 1.34 2.37 -0.89
C ILE A 76 1.46 3.63 -1.74
N LEU A 77 0.74 4.70 -1.42
CA LEU A 77 0.77 5.95 -2.19
C LEU A 77 2.15 6.61 -2.22
N LEU A 78 2.92 6.51 -1.13
CA LEU A 78 4.28 7.03 -1.02
C LEU A 78 5.34 6.11 -1.65
N ALA A 79 4.99 4.87 -1.98
CA ALA A 79 5.92 3.95 -2.59
C ALA A 79 6.34 4.46 -3.97
N ARG A 80 7.61 4.24 -4.31
CA ARG A 80 8.17 4.57 -5.62
C ARG A 80 7.95 3.40 -6.56
N VAL A 81 7.61 3.72 -7.81
CA VAL A 81 7.54 2.76 -8.89
C VAL A 81 8.97 2.44 -9.31
N GLY A 82 9.34 1.15 -9.25
CA GLY A 82 10.63 0.62 -9.68
C GLY A 82 10.80 0.70 -11.19
#